data_AF-A0A3P7JU43-F1
#
_entry.id   AF-A0A3P7JU43-F1
#
_cell.length_a   1.000
_cell.length_b   1.000
_cell.length_c   1.000
_cell.angle_alpha   90.00
_cell.angle_beta   90.00
_cell.angle_gamma   90.00
#
_symmetry.space_group_name_H-M   'P 1'
#
loop_
_entity.id
_entity.type
_entity.pdbx_description
1 polymer ?
#
loop_
_entity_poly.entity_id
_entity_poly.type
_entity_poly.pdbx_seq_one_letter_code
_entity_poly.pdbx_strand_id
1 'polypeptide(L)'
;MPLLLVTGYPSCGKTTIVQRIYDYFGKKGKEVVIVCDDDYPTLSRDDYGNATKEKELRSYVRSSLQKSLNKDTIVICDALNYIKGYRYELFLIAKLCKTTYAVLYCHATEETCKWLNQHKEERLKYNDDIISELITRYEKPDPRNRWDSPLFEINVGKSEK
;
A
#
# COMPACT_ATOMS: atom_id res chain seq x y z
N MET A 1 -4.38 18.67 -0.21
CA MET A 1 -3.02 18.12 -0.40
C MET A 1 -3.14 16.63 -0.76
N PRO A 2 -2.21 16.07 -1.56
CA PRO A 2 -2.43 14.85 -2.34
C PRO A 2 -2.63 13.58 -1.51
N LEU A 3 -3.39 12.62 -2.06
CA LEU A 3 -3.35 11.21 -1.72
C LEU A 3 -2.31 10.48 -2.59
N LEU A 4 -1.35 9.82 -1.95
CA LEU A 4 -0.46 8.85 -2.57
C LEU A 4 -0.90 7.43 -2.20
N LEU A 5 -1.43 6.67 -3.17
CA LEU A 5 -1.79 5.27 -2.98
C LEU A 5 -0.60 4.38 -3.31
N VAL A 6 -0.11 3.59 -2.35
CA VAL A 6 1.01 2.66 -2.58
C VAL A 6 0.48 1.26 -2.83
N THR A 7 1.04 0.56 -3.81
CA THR A 7 0.68 -0.83 -4.14
C THR A 7 1.89 -1.62 -4.57
N GLY A 8 1.84 -2.93 -4.38
CA GLY A 8 2.90 -3.86 -4.73
C GLY A 8 2.71 -5.18 -4.01
N TYR A 9 3.50 -6.19 -4.40
CA TYR A 9 3.47 -7.50 -3.77
C TYR A 9 3.63 -7.45 -2.24
N PRO A 10 3.12 -8.45 -1.50
CA PRO A 10 3.44 -8.60 -0.08
C PRO A 10 4.96 -8.61 0.12
N SER A 11 5.42 -7.92 1.16
CA SER A 11 6.86 -7.85 1.49
C SER A 11 7.79 -7.31 0.38
N CYS A 12 7.30 -6.48 -0.56
CA CYS A 12 8.15 -5.86 -1.60
C CYS A 12 8.86 -4.56 -1.19
N GLY A 13 8.85 -4.18 0.09
CA GLY A 13 9.51 -2.96 0.57
C GLY A 13 8.68 -1.66 0.51
N LYS A 14 7.36 -1.74 0.31
CA LYS A 14 6.43 -0.59 0.33
C LYS A 14 6.68 0.34 1.52
N THR A 15 6.62 -0.20 2.74
CA THR A 15 6.80 0.56 3.98
C THR A 15 8.15 1.26 4.03
N THR A 16 9.23 0.63 3.58
CA THR A 16 10.56 1.27 3.50
C THR A 16 10.54 2.48 2.56
N ILE A 17 9.89 2.36 1.40
CA ILE A 17 9.76 3.47 0.44
C ILE A 17 8.86 4.57 1.00
N VAL A 18 7.74 4.20 1.62
CA VAL A 18 6.81 5.13 2.29
C VAL A 18 7.52 5.96 3.35
N GLN A 19 8.33 5.33 4.21
CA GLN A 19 9.08 6.03 5.25
C GLN A 19 10.08 7.04 4.65
N ARG A 20 10.78 6.68 3.56
CA ARG A 20 11.66 7.63 2.86
C ARG A 20 10.90 8.83 2.29
N ILE A 21 9.69 8.61 1.77
CA ILE A 21 8.83 9.69 1.24
C ILE A 21 8.33 10.57 2.39
N TYR A 22 7.90 9.96 3.50
CA TYR A 22 7.50 10.65 4.72
C TYR A 22 8.62 11.57 5.23
N ASP A 23 9.82 11.03 5.42
CA ASP A 23 10.99 11.79 5.88
C ASP A 23 11.34 12.94 4.94
N TYR A 24 11.27 12.71 3.63
CA TYR A 24 11.56 13.72 2.62
C TYR A 24 10.61 14.93 2.71
N PHE A 25 9.30 14.67 2.81
CA PHE A 25 8.30 15.73 2.92
C PHE A 25 8.31 16.39 4.31
N GLY A 26 8.56 15.63 5.37
CA GLY A 26 8.76 16.15 6.72
C GLY A 26 9.92 17.15 6.79
N LYS A 27 11.07 16.83 6.16
CA LYS A 27 12.21 17.76 6.04
C LYS A 27 11.89 19.04 5.27
N LYS A 28 10.86 19.02 4.42
CA LYS A 28 10.36 20.20 3.71
C LYS A 28 9.26 20.96 4.48
N GLY A 29 9.00 20.59 5.74
CA GLY A 29 7.97 21.20 6.57
C GLY A 29 6.55 20.91 6.09
N LYS A 30 6.33 19.79 5.38
CA LYS A 30 5.00 19.34 4.98
C LYS A 30 4.45 18.37 6.01
N GLU A 31 3.17 18.53 6.35
CA GLU A 31 2.46 17.56 7.17
C GLU A 31 2.13 16.33 6.34
N VAL A 32 2.54 15.16 6.82
CA VAL A 32 2.33 13.87 6.17
C VAL A 32 1.66 12.93 7.16
N VAL A 33 0.61 12.25 6.71
CA VAL A 33 -0.09 11.21 7.48
C VAL A 33 0.01 9.90 6.70
N ILE A 34 0.48 8.86 7.36
CA ILE A 34 0.47 7.49 6.82
C ILE A 34 -0.76 6.78 7.36
N VAL A 35 -1.53 6.16 6.48
CA VAL A 35 -2.60 5.22 6.82
C VAL A 35 -2.12 3.84 6.43
N CYS A 36 -1.95 2.95 7.40
CA CYS A 36 -1.43 1.61 7.18
C CYS A 36 -2.47 0.54 7.54
N ASP A 37 -2.42 -0.61 6.88
CA ASP A 37 -3.21 -1.77 7.31
C ASP A 37 -2.73 -2.32 8.66
N ASP A 38 -1.44 -2.19 8.98
CA ASP A 38 -0.86 -2.57 10.27
C ASP A 38 -1.40 -1.76 11.47
N ASP A 39 -2.10 -0.64 11.23
CA ASP A 39 -2.81 0.12 12.28
C ASP A 39 -4.09 -0.60 12.76
N TYR A 40 -4.53 -1.65 12.04
CA TYR A 40 -5.67 -2.47 12.45
C TYR A 40 -5.29 -3.35 13.65
N PRO A 41 -5.85 -3.12 14.86
CA PRO A 41 -5.28 -3.66 16.12
C PRO A 41 -5.17 -5.18 16.20
N THR A 42 -6.01 -5.91 15.46
CA THR A 42 -6.07 -7.37 15.49
C THR A 42 -5.56 -8.01 14.20
N LEU A 43 -4.81 -7.27 13.37
CA LEU A 43 -4.28 -7.80 12.12
C LEU A 43 -3.30 -8.94 12.37
N SER A 44 -3.60 -10.10 11.79
CA SER A 44 -2.63 -11.15 11.52
C SER A 44 -2.37 -11.25 10.03
N ARG A 45 -1.15 -11.59 9.62
CA ARG A 45 -0.87 -11.89 8.20
C ARG A 45 -1.63 -13.14 7.71
N ASP A 46 -2.12 -13.97 8.62
CA ASP A 46 -3.01 -15.09 8.29
C ASP A 46 -4.42 -14.66 7.89
N ASP A 47 -4.82 -13.43 8.22
CA ASP A 47 -6.15 -12.93 7.91
C ASP A 47 -6.37 -12.75 6.41
N TYR A 48 -5.31 -12.63 5.61
CA TYR A 48 -5.40 -12.61 4.14
C TYR A 48 -5.78 -13.97 3.52
N GLY A 49 -5.82 -15.04 4.33
CA GLY A 49 -6.42 -16.33 3.96
C GLY A 49 -7.94 -16.38 4.21
N ASN A 50 -8.55 -15.34 4.77
CA ASN A 50 -9.98 -15.27 5.06
C ASN A 50 -10.62 -14.04 4.39
N ALA A 51 -11.49 -14.27 3.41
CA ALA A 51 -12.12 -13.21 2.63
C ALA A 51 -12.95 -12.21 3.47
N THR A 52 -13.56 -12.66 4.56
CA THR A 52 -14.32 -11.78 5.48
C THR A 52 -13.39 -10.85 6.22
N LYS A 53 -12.33 -11.39 6.84
CA LYS A 53 -11.35 -10.57 7.57
C LYS A 53 -10.63 -9.59 6.64
N GLU A 54 -10.29 -10.02 5.43
CA GLU A 54 -9.67 -9.14 4.46
C GLU A 54 -10.61 -7.99 4.03
N LYS A 55 -11.92 -8.27 3.89
CA LYS A 55 -12.93 -7.24 3.63
C LYS A 55 -13.05 -6.25 4.79
N GLU A 56 -12.97 -6.72 6.02
CA GLU A 56 -12.96 -5.87 7.22
C GLU A 56 -11.73 -4.98 7.25
N LEU A 57 -10.54 -5.53 6.98
CA LEU A 57 -9.29 -4.76 6.88
C LEU A 57 -9.37 -3.66 5.82
N ARG A 58 -9.86 -3.99 4.63
CA ARG A 58 -10.07 -3.00 3.56
C ARG A 58 -11.06 -1.91 3.96
N SER A 59 -12.11 -2.27 4.69
CA SER A 59 -13.11 -1.33 5.21
C SER A 59 -12.52 -0.40 6.27
N TYR A 60 -11.66 -0.94 7.16
CA TYR A 60 -10.90 -0.17 8.14
C TYR A 60 -9.99 0.85 7.45
N VAL A 61 -9.09 0.41 6.56
CA VAL A 61 -8.15 1.27 5.83
C VAL A 61 -8.90 2.36 5.06
N ARG A 62 -10.00 2.01 4.38
CA ARG A 62 -10.86 2.97 3.70
C ARG A 62 -11.37 4.05 4.66
N SER A 63 -11.89 3.64 5.82
CA SER A 63 -12.46 4.58 6.79
C SER A 63 -11.39 5.50 7.40
N SER A 64 -10.20 4.97 7.70
CA SER A 64 -9.06 5.72 8.20
C SER A 64 -8.58 6.73 7.16
N LEU A 65 -8.46 6.30 5.91
CA LEU A 65 -8.10 7.17 4.79
C LEU A 65 -9.08 8.34 4.65
N GLN A 66 -10.38 8.06 4.64
CA GLN A 66 -11.40 9.10 4.49
C GLN A 66 -11.36 10.14 5.63
N LYS A 67 -11.02 9.72 6.85
CA LYS A 67 -10.85 10.63 8.01
C LYS A 67 -9.59 11.49 7.89
N SER A 68 -8.51 10.94 7.36
CA SER A 68 -7.23 11.65 7.25
C SER A 68 -7.16 12.62 6.07
N LEU A 69 -7.97 12.44 5.03
CA LEU A 69 -7.95 13.30 3.85
C LEU A 69 -8.47 14.71 4.15
N ASN A 70 -7.61 15.71 3.99
CA ASN A 70 -7.95 17.11 4.10
C ASN A 70 -7.14 17.97 3.10
N LYS A 71 -7.28 19.30 3.20
CA LYS A 71 -6.65 20.24 2.25
C LYS A 71 -5.16 20.47 2.51
N ASP A 72 -4.68 20.19 3.71
CA ASP A 72 -3.40 20.68 4.24
C ASP A 72 -2.37 19.56 4.51
N THR A 73 -2.79 18.29 4.46
CA THR A 73 -1.90 17.14 4.71
C THR A 73 -1.70 16.25 3.49
N ILE A 74 -0.47 15.79 3.28
CA ILE A 74 -0.18 14.71 2.32
C ILE A 74 -0.57 13.40 2.99
N VAL A 75 -1.46 12.63 2.36
CA VAL A 75 -1.89 11.33 2.90
C VAL A 75 -1.26 10.22 2.08
N ILE A 76 -0.56 9.29 2.72
CA ILE A 76 0.04 8.11 2.08
C ILE A 76 -0.71 6.87 2.58
N CYS A 77 -1.27 6.09 1.66
CA CYS A 77 -1.92 4.82 2.00
C CYS A 77 -0.93 3.66 1.78
N ASP A 78 -0.33 3.18 2.86
CA ASP A 78 0.61 2.06 2.89
C ASP A 78 -0.11 0.76 3.25
N ALA A 79 -0.69 0.12 2.24
CA ALA A 79 -1.31 -1.20 2.36
C ALA A 79 -1.01 -2.02 1.10
N LEU A 80 -1.45 -3.28 1.04
CA LEU A 80 -1.27 -4.09 -0.17
C LEU A 80 -1.91 -3.45 -1.41
N ASN A 81 -3.14 -2.93 -1.28
CA ASN A 81 -3.91 -2.28 -2.34
C ASN A 81 -3.87 -3.08 -3.67
N TYR A 82 -3.92 -4.41 -3.57
CA TYR A 82 -3.60 -5.33 -4.65
C TYR A 82 -4.78 -5.62 -5.59
N ILE A 83 -5.99 -5.26 -5.18
CA ILE A 83 -7.23 -5.43 -5.94
C ILE A 83 -7.57 -4.12 -6.65
N LYS A 84 -7.73 -4.15 -7.97
CA LYS A 84 -8.11 -3.03 -8.85
C LYS A 84 -9.41 -2.38 -8.42
N GLY A 85 -10.43 -3.18 -8.08
CA GLY A 85 -11.72 -2.68 -7.61
C GLY A 85 -11.59 -1.85 -6.33
N TYR A 86 -10.69 -2.26 -5.43
CA TYR A 86 -10.42 -1.51 -4.20
C TYR A 86 -9.63 -0.23 -4.47
N ARG A 87 -8.64 -0.25 -5.39
CA ARG A 87 -7.96 0.99 -5.80
C ARG A 87 -8.94 2.01 -6.43
N TYR A 88 -9.89 1.54 -7.24
CA TYR A 88 -10.97 2.38 -7.76
C TYR A 88 -11.82 3.00 -6.64
N GLU A 89 -12.17 2.24 -5.62
CA GLU A 89 -12.90 2.72 -4.45
C GLU A 89 -12.14 3.83 -3.71
N LEU A 90 -10.84 3.66 -3.46
CA LEU A 90 -10.01 4.69 -2.81
C LEU A 90 -9.84 5.95 -3.68
N PHE A 91 -9.74 5.79 -5.00
CA PHE A 91 -9.74 6.90 -5.95
C PHE A 91 -11.05 7.72 -5.87
N LEU A 92 -12.21 7.06 -5.75
CA LEU A 92 -13.49 7.76 -5.60
C LEU A 92 -13.53 8.61 -4.32
N ILE A 93 -12.92 8.13 -3.23
CA ILE A 93 -12.81 8.90 -1.98
C ILE A 93 -11.93 10.14 -2.19
N ALA A 94 -10.78 9.99 -2.84
CA ALA A 94 -9.91 11.12 -3.18
C ALA A 94 -10.64 12.18 -4.00
N LYS A 95 -11.43 11.73 -4.99
CA LYS A 95 -12.28 12.59 -5.83
C LYS A 95 -13.38 13.30 -5.03
N LEU A 96 -14.04 12.58 -4.12
CA LEU A 96 -15.07 13.16 -3.23
C LEU A 96 -14.47 14.25 -2.34
N CYS A 97 -13.27 14.02 -1.81
CA CYS A 97 -12.51 14.98 -1.01
C CYS A 97 -11.87 16.11 -1.84
N LYS A 98 -12.06 16.12 -3.17
CA LYS A 98 -11.48 17.09 -4.10
C LYS A 98 -9.96 17.24 -3.96
N THR A 99 -9.26 16.13 -3.72
CA THR A 99 -7.81 16.11 -3.60
C THR A 99 -7.13 15.55 -4.85
N THR A 100 -5.87 15.91 -5.05
CA THR A 100 -5.02 15.28 -6.05
C THR A 100 -4.67 13.85 -5.62
N TYR A 101 -4.42 13.00 -6.61
CA TYR A 101 -4.25 11.57 -6.42
C TYR A 101 -3.07 11.08 -7.28
N ALA A 102 -2.30 10.13 -6.77
CA ALA A 102 -1.26 9.43 -7.52
C ALA A 102 -1.12 7.99 -7.00
N VAL A 103 -0.64 7.09 -7.86
CA VAL A 103 -0.34 5.70 -7.49
C VAL A 103 1.16 5.48 -7.55
N LEU A 104 1.70 4.86 -6.51
CA LEU A 104 3.08 4.38 -6.46
C LEU A 104 3.08 2.86 -6.47
N TYR A 105 3.61 2.28 -7.54
CA TYR A 105 3.85 0.86 -7.68
C TYR A 105 5.28 0.51 -7.23
N CYS A 106 5.38 -0.26 -6.14
CA CYS A 106 6.63 -0.85 -5.71
C CYS A 106 6.78 -2.25 -6.36
N HIS A 107 7.54 -2.30 -7.44
CA HIS A 107 7.86 -3.52 -8.15
C HIS A 107 9.00 -4.27 -7.44
N ALA A 108 8.83 -5.57 -7.21
CA ALA A 108 9.89 -6.48 -6.81
C ALA A 108 9.58 -7.87 -7.36
N THR A 109 10.61 -8.68 -7.61
CA THR A 109 10.41 -10.08 -8.01
C THR A 109 9.79 -10.89 -6.87
N GLU A 110 9.08 -11.97 -7.20
CA GLU A 110 8.55 -12.90 -6.19
C GLU A 110 9.66 -13.43 -5.27
N GLU A 111 10.80 -13.79 -5.84
CA GLU A 111 11.99 -14.24 -5.10
C GLU A 111 12.46 -13.19 -4.10
N THR A 112 12.49 -11.92 -4.51
CA THR A 112 12.86 -10.80 -3.62
C THR A 112 11.84 -10.63 -2.51
N CYS A 113 10.54 -10.75 -2.81
CA CYS A 113 9.47 -10.65 -1.82
C CYS A 113 9.55 -11.77 -0.78
N LYS A 114 9.75 -13.02 -1.22
CA LYS A 114 9.95 -14.19 -0.35
C LYS A 114 11.20 -14.04 0.52
N TRP A 115 12.32 -13.60 -0.08
CA TRP A 115 13.55 -13.33 0.66
C TRP A 115 13.35 -12.25 1.72
N LEU A 116 12.75 -11.11 1.38
CA LEU A 116 12.44 -10.04 2.34
C LEU A 116 11.49 -10.51 3.45
N ASN A 117 10.51 -11.34 3.11
CA ASN A 117 9.57 -11.91 4.07
C ASN A 117 10.26 -12.77 5.14
N GLN A 118 11.25 -13.58 4.76
CA GLN A 118 12.01 -14.43 5.69
C GLN A 118 12.82 -13.63 6.72
N HIS A 119 13.15 -12.36 6.44
CA HIS A 119 13.93 -11.50 7.32
C HIS A 119 13.05 -10.60 8.22
N LYS A 120 11.73 -10.77 8.17
CA LYS A 120 10.80 -10.06 9.05
C LYS A 120 10.66 -10.76 10.40
N GLU A 121 10.26 -9.99 11.41
CA GLU A 121 9.74 -10.52 12.66
C GLU A 121 8.56 -11.47 12.39
N GLU A 122 8.42 -12.52 13.20
CA GLU A 122 7.41 -13.58 13.00
C GLU A 122 5.99 -13.01 12.85
N ARG A 123 5.64 -12.00 13.66
CA ARG A 123 4.32 -11.33 13.60
C ARG A 123 4.03 -10.60 12.29
N LEU A 124 5.07 -10.17 11.56
CA LEU A 124 4.96 -9.40 10.32
C LEU A 124 5.17 -10.26 9.08
N LYS A 125 5.60 -11.52 9.28
CA LYS A 125 5.90 -12.49 8.26
C LYS A 125 4.60 -13.11 7.76
N TYR A 126 4.49 -13.23 6.45
CA TYR A 126 3.42 -14.01 5.82
C TYR A 126 3.83 -15.48 5.79
N ASN A 127 2.87 -16.38 6.00
CA ASN A 127 3.06 -17.80 5.68
C ASN A 127 3.34 -17.99 4.18
N ASP A 128 4.12 -19.00 3.83
CA ASP A 128 4.61 -19.22 2.45
C ASP A 128 3.46 -19.45 1.44
N ASP A 129 2.39 -20.11 1.87
CA ASP A 129 1.18 -20.30 1.05
C ASP A 129 0.46 -18.97 0.83
N ILE A 130 0.32 -18.17 1.89
CA ILE A 130 -0.40 -16.89 1.86
C ILE A 130 0.33 -15.87 0.98
N ILE A 131 1.66 -15.76 1.11
CA ILE A 131 2.42 -14.83 0.28
C ILE A 131 2.33 -15.22 -1.21
N SER A 132 2.39 -16.51 -1.52
CA SER A 132 2.29 -17.03 -2.89
C SER A 132 0.89 -16.80 -3.47
N GLU A 133 -0.16 -17.03 -2.67
CA GLU A 133 -1.54 -16.73 -3.05
C GLU A 133 -1.75 -15.23 -3.29
N LEU A 134 -1.27 -14.37 -2.39
CA LEU A 134 -1.35 -12.91 -2.55
C LEU A 134 -0.65 -12.39 -3.81
N ILE A 135 0.51 -12.95 -4.16
CA ILE A 135 1.22 -12.62 -5.39
C ILE A 135 0.39 -13.05 -6.62
N THR A 136 -0.19 -14.24 -6.58
CA THR A 136 -1.05 -14.77 -7.66
C THR A 136 -2.30 -13.92 -7.88
N ARG A 137 -2.91 -13.44 -6.79
CA ARG A 137 -4.11 -12.58 -6.81
C ARG A 137 -3.81 -11.11 -7.14
N TYR A 138 -2.55 -10.71 -7.25
CA TYR A 138 -2.18 -9.30 -7.42
C TYR A 138 -2.56 -8.76 -8.80
N GLU A 139 -3.41 -7.74 -8.83
CA GLU A 139 -3.81 -7.06 -10.06
C GLU A 139 -2.93 -5.83 -10.29
N LYS A 140 -1.91 -5.96 -11.15
CA LYS A 140 -0.95 -4.88 -11.46
C LYS A 140 -1.68 -3.57 -11.86
N PRO A 141 -1.29 -2.41 -11.31
CA PRO A 141 -1.87 -1.13 -11.71
C PRO A 141 -1.63 -0.87 -13.21
N ASP A 142 -2.65 -0.35 -13.88
CA ASP A 142 -2.61 -0.06 -15.32
C ASP A 142 -2.83 1.45 -15.54
N PRO A 143 -1.82 2.20 -16.01
CA PRO A 143 -1.88 3.66 -16.12
C PRO A 143 -2.93 4.18 -17.12
N ARG A 144 -3.52 3.31 -17.95
CA ARG A 144 -4.66 3.64 -18.80
C ARG A 144 -5.95 3.86 -17.99
N ASN A 145 -6.05 3.26 -16.81
CA ASN A 145 -7.16 3.47 -15.90
C ASN A 145 -6.98 4.79 -15.13
N ARG A 146 -8.05 5.59 -15.05
CA ARG A 146 -8.01 6.87 -14.32
C ARG A 146 -7.67 6.73 -12.84
N TRP A 147 -8.07 5.63 -12.21
CA TRP A 147 -7.80 5.35 -10.79
C TRP A 147 -6.42 4.75 -10.53
N ASP A 148 -5.68 4.38 -11.58
CA ASP A 148 -4.29 3.95 -11.47
C ASP A 148 -3.32 5.03 -12.00
N SER A 149 -3.82 6.24 -12.29
CA SER A 149 -3.06 7.32 -12.95
C SER A 149 -3.12 8.64 -12.18
N PRO A 150 -2.02 9.43 -12.11
CA PRO A 150 -0.67 9.13 -12.60
C PRO A 150 -0.01 7.96 -11.83
N LEU A 151 0.68 7.10 -12.56
CA LEU A 151 1.40 5.94 -12.03
C LEU A 151 2.89 6.21 -11.98
N PHE A 152 3.50 6.01 -10.81
CA PHE A 152 4.94 6.00 -10.60
C PHE A 152 5.38 4.57 -10.26
N GLU A 153 6.54 4.14 -10.77
CA GLU A 153 7.08 2.81 -10.52
C GLU A 153 8.46 2.91 -9.87
N ILE A 154 8.68 2.12 -8.82
CA ILE A 154 9.97 1.95 -8.15
C ILE A 154 10.32 0.48 -8.18
N ASN A 155 11.50 0.18 -8.72
CA ASN A 155 12.08 -1.16 -8.70
C ASN A 155 12.83 -1.38 -7.39
N VAL A 156 12.37 -2.34 -6.61
CA VAL A 156 12.99 -2.82 -5.38
C VAL A 156 13.68 -4.15 -5.70
N GLY A 157 15.00 -4.14 -5.61
CA GLY A 157 15.83 -5.32 -5.79
C GLY A 157 16.83 -5.46 -4.66
N LYS A 158 17.61 -6.54 -4.70
CA LYS A 158 18.88 -6.60 -3.99
C LYS A 158 19.79 -5.56 -4.64
N SER A 159 20.65 -4.88 -3.87
CA SER A 159 21.78 -4.17 -4.49
C SER A 159 22.54 -5.22 -5.29
N GLU A 160 22.41 -5.19 -6.62
CA GLU A 160 23.37 -5.84 -7.49
C GLU A 160 24.73 -5.24 -7.13
N LYS A 161 25.69 -6.11 -6.81
CA LYS A 161 27.10 -5.74 -6.76
C LYS A 161 27.57 -5.42 -8.16
#